data_AF-A0A2V6FSA4-F1
#
_entry.id   AF-A0A2V6FSA4-F1
#
_cell.length_a   1.000
_cell.length_b   1.000
_cell.length_c   1.000
_cell.angle_alpha   90.00
_cell.angle_beta   90.00
_cell.angle_gamma   90.00
#
_symmetry.space_group_name_H-M   'P 1'
#
loop_
_entity.id
_entity.type
_entity.pdbx_description
1 polymer ?
#
loop_
_entity_poly.entity_id
_entity_poly.type
_entity_poly.pdbx_seq_one_letter_code
_entity_poly.pdbx_strand_id
1 'polypeptide(L)'
;MRSIWKGSISFGLVYIPVAVYPATKEEKISFRQLRSSDLSPIRYKKVAEADSKEVAADQIVKGFEYERGRYVVLKDEDFEKVRIESTHSIDISDFVDLDQVDPKFFYRPYFLEPQKGGEKAYALLHKALSGTAKIGIAKVVIANREYLAAVKPDGLFLILELMHFATEVLTPEELNR
;
A
#
# COMPACT_ATOMS: atom_id res chain seq x y z
N MET A 1 -17.60 -1.24 7.81
CA MET A 1 -16.30 -1.12 7.11
C MET A 1 -15.78 -2.53 6.87
N ARG A 2 -15.20 -2.84 5.70
CA ARG A 2 -14.62 -4.17 5.43
C ARG A 2 -13.12 -4.11 5.70
N SER A 3 -12.58 -5.11 6.40
CA SER A 3 -11.14 -5.22 6.55
C SER A 3 -10.49 -5.51 5.20
N ILE A 4 -9.31 -4.95 4.98
CA ILE A 4 -8.51 -5.23 3.78
C ILE A 4 -7.94 -6.62 3.91
N TRP A 5 -7.38 -6.93 5.07
CA TRP A 5 -6.80 -8.23 5.40
C TRP A 5 -6.72 -8.44 6.92
N LYS A 6 -6.36 -9.65 7.33
CA LYS A 6 -6.12 -10.04 8.73
C LYS A 6 -4.75 -10.70 8.86
N GLY A 7 -4.01 -10.40 9.91
CA GLY A 7 -2.79 -11.11 10.27
C GLY A 7 -2.24 -10.54 11.57
N SER A 8 -0.99 -10.09 11.63
CA SER A 8 -0.35 -9.80 12.92
C SER A 8 0.54 -8.57 12.97
N ILE A 9 0.68 -7.98 14.16
CA ILE A 9 1.84 -7.17 14.53
C ILE A 9 2.86 -8.10 15.19
N SER A 10 4.12 -8.03 14.79
CA SER A 10 5.21 -8.82 15.35
C SER A 10 6.39 -7.92 15.76
N PHE A 11 7.01 -8.25 16.90
CA PHE A 11 8.30 -7.66 17.32
C PHE A 11 8.93 -8.52 18.41
N GLY A 12 10.20 -8.90 18.22
CA GLY A 12 10.88 -9.83 19.13
C GLY A 12 10.12 -11.15 19.25
N LEU A 13 9.53 -11.41 20.41
CA LEU A 13 8.71 -12.60 20.71
C LEU A 13 7.21 -12.30 20.80
N VAL A 14 6.81 -11.05 20.56
CA VAL A 14 5.42 -10.61 20.65
C VAL A 14 4.73 -10.83 19.32
N TYR A 15 3.55 -11.45 19.36
CA TYR A 15 2.68 -11.66 18.21
C TYR A 15 1.26 -11.23 18.59
N ILE A 16 0.71 -10.25 17.86
CA ILE A 16 -0.59 -9.65 18.15
C ILE A 16 -1.47 -9.78 16.91
N PRO A 17 -2.49 -10.67 16.91
CA PRO A 17 -3.37 -10.80 15.76
C PRO A 17 -4.24 -9.54 15.61
N VAL A 18 -4.30 -8.97 14.41
CA VAL A 18 -5.02 -7.74 14.05
C VAL A 18 -5.76 -7.86 12.72
N ALA A 19 -6.81 -7.06 12.56
CA ALA A 19 -7.44 -6.77 11.28
C ALA A 19 -7.12 -5.33 10.86
N VAL A 20 -6.85 -5.15 9.57
CA VAL A 20 -6.43 -3.87 9.00
C VAL A 20 -7.59 -3.25 8.21
N TYR A 21 -7.94 -2.01 8.53
CA TYR A 21 -9.03 -1.25 7.88
C TYR A 21 -8.50 0.06 7.31
N PRO A 22 -9.03 0.55 6.17
CA PRO A 22 -8.67 1.88 5.68
C PRO A 22 -9.05 2.96 6.71
N ALA A 23 -8.15 3.89 7.02
CA ALA A 23 -8.47 5.06 7.86
C ALA A 23 -8.86 6.29 7.02
N THR A 24 -8.78 6.19 5.69
CA THR A 24 -9.21 7.22 4.74
C THR A 24 -10.32 6.69 3.84
N LYS A 25 -11.28 7.56 3.49
CA LYS A 25 -12.23 7.31 2.41
C LYS A 25 -11.82 8.14 1.19
N GLU A 26 -11.54 7.49 0.07
CA GLU A 26 -11.36 8.20 -1.20
C GLU A 26 -12.74 8.64 -1.73
N GLU A 27 -12.98 9.94 -1.77
CA GLU A 27 -14.11 10.55 -2.47
C GLU A 27 -13.73 10.70 -3.95
N LYS A 28 -13.83 9.62 -4.74
CA LYS A 28 -13.63 9.71 -6.19
C LYS A 28 -14.94 10.11 -6.87
N ILE A 29 -15.00 11.34 -7.36
CA ILE A 29 -16.02 11.74 -8.34
C ILE A 29 -15.63 11.09 -9.66
N SER A 30 -16.43 10.13 -10.12
CA SER A 30 -16.24 9.52 -11.43
C SER A 30 -17.00 10.34 -12.48
N PHE A 31 -16.26 10.80 -13.48
CA PHE A 31 -16.86 11.45 -14.65
C PHE A 31 -16.97 10.42 -15.77
N ARG A 32 -18.15 10.36 -16.39
CA ARG A 32 -18.32 9.63 -17.64
C ARG A 32 -17.98 10.56 -18.78
N GLN A 33 -17.11 10.12 -19.68
CA GLN A 33 -16.86 10.88 -20.90
C GLN A 33 -18.08 10.72 -21.82
N LEU A 34 -18.61 11.87 -22.24
CA LEU A 34 -19.76 11.96 -23.14
C LEU A 34 -19.32 12.65 -24.42
N ARG A 35 -19.86 12.24 -25.56
CA ARG A 35 -19.70 12.97 -26.81
C ARG A 35 -20.39 14.33 -26.68
N SER A 36 -19.69 15.41 -27.02
CA SER A 36 -20.19 16.78 -26.82
C SER A 36 -21.49 17.09 -27.59
N SER A 37 -21.72 16.44 -28.72
CA SER A 37 -22.85 16.73 -29.61
C SER A 37 -24.19 16.15 -29.15
N ASP A 38 -24.18 14.98 -28.50
CA ASP A 38 -25.40 14.20 -28.18
C ASP A 38 -25.39 13.63 -26.76
N LEU A 39 -24.36 13.93 -25.97
CA LEU A 39 -24.13 13.43 -24.62
C LEU A 39 -24.11 11.89 -24.53
N SER A 40 -23.90 11.20 -25.65
CA SER A 40 -23.78 9.75 -25.66
C SER A 40 -22.49 9.31 -24.96
N PRO A 41 -22.54 8.26 -24.13
CA PRO A 41 -21.34 7.76 -23.47
C PRO A 41 -20.27 7.22 -24.42
N ILE A 42 -19.02 7.60 -24.18
CA ILE A 42 -17.87 7.03 -24.89
C ILE A 42 -17.58 5.61 -24.40
N ARG A 43 -17.25 4.71 -25.34
CA ARG A 43 -16.70 3.38 -25.07
C ARG A 43 -15.30 3.29 -25.69
N TYR A 44 -14.38 2.68 -24.97
CA TYR A 44 -13.02 2.41 -25.47
C TYR A 44 -12.94 1.03 -26.11
N LYS A 45 -12.22 0.97 -27.23
CA LYS A 45 -11.77 -0.27 -27.86
C LYS A 45 -10.25 -0.29 -27.85
N LYS A 46 -9.66 -1.42 -27.49
CA LYS A 46 -8.21 -1.62 -27.60
C LYS A 46 -7.92 -2.06 -29.02
N VAL A 47 -7.01 -1.36 -29.70
CA VAL A 47 -6.63 -1.65 -31.09
C VAL A 47 -5.12 -1.89 -31.18
N ALA A 48 -4.68 -2.81 -32.02
CA ALA A 48 -3.26 -3.04 -32.25
C ALA A 48 -2.68 -1.93 -33.15
N GLU A 49 -1.52 -1.40 -32.78
CA GLU A 49 -0.89 -0.29 -33.52
C GLU A 49 -0.51 -0.69 -34.95
N ALA A 50 -0.08 -1.94 -35.15
CA ALA A 50 0.43 -2.41 -36.44
C ALA A 50 -0.65 -2.48 -37.54
N ASP A 51 -1.90 -2.78 -37.19
CA ASP A 51 -2.97 -3.02 -38.17
C ASP A 51 -4.29 -2.30 -37.87
N SER A 52 -4.34 -1.52 -36.78
CA SER A 52 -5.52 -0.78 -36.32
C SER A 52 -6.76 -1.65 -36.04
N LYS A 53 -6.60 -2.96 -35.88
CA LYS A 53 -7.71 -3.87 -35.59
C LYS A 53 -7.98 -3.96 -34.10
N GLU A 54 -9.25 -4.15 -33.76
CA GLU A 54 -9.68 -4.38 -32.38
C GLU A 54 -9.11 -5.69 -31.83
N VAL A 55 -8.59 -5.64 -30.61
CA VAL A 55 -7.97 -6.77 -29.94
C VAL A 55 -8.82 -7.17 -28.74
N ALA A 56 -9.21 -8.44 -28.69
CA ALA A 56 -9.95 -8.99 -27.57
C ALA A 56 -9.07 -9.06 -26.31
N ALA A 57 -9.66 -8.92 -25.13
CA ALA A 57 -8.89 -8.78 -23.88
C ALA A 57 -8.02 -10.01 -23.55
N ASP A 58 -8.45 -11.20 -23.95
CA ASP A 58 -7.75 -12.49 -23.82
C ASP A 58 -6.53 -12.61 -24.76
N GLN A 59 -6.45 -11.78 -25.79
CA GLN A 59 -5.32 -11.71 -26.72
C GLN A 59 -4.27 -10.67 -26.30
N ILE A 60 -4.45 -10.00 -25.16
CA ILE A 60 -3.56 -8.93 -24.68
C ILE A 60 -2.67 -9.45 -23.56
N VAL A 61 -1.37 -9.42 -23.79
CA VAL A 61 -0.35 -9.80 -22.79
C VAL A 61 0.42 -8.59 -22.28
N LYS A 62 1.10 -8.74 -21.14
CA LYS A 62 2.01 -7.72 -20.59
C LYS A 62 3.40 -7.91 -21.19
N GLY A 63 3.92 -6.90 -21.89
CA GLY A 63 5.29 -6.87 -22.41
C GLY A 63 6.15 -5.88 -21.64
N PHE A 64 7.39 -6.25 -21.32
CA PHE A 64 8.42 -5.34 -20.83
C PHE A 64 9.40 -5.02 -21.97
N GLU A 65 9.54 -3.73 -22.29
CA GLU A 65 10.47 -3.26 -23.33
C GLU A 65 11.88 -3.17 -22.76
N TYR A 66 12.76 -4.10 -23.15
CA TYR A 66 14.15 -4.14 -22.67
C TYR A 66 15.12 -3.44 -23.63
N GLU A 67 14.70 -3.24 -24.88
CA GLU A 67 15.38 -2.47 -25.91
C GLU A 67 14.31 -1.90 -26.84
N ARG A 68 14.58 -0.77 -27.49
CA ARG A 68 13.59 -0.08 -28.33
C ARG A 68 12.95 -1.03 -29.35
N GLY A 69 11.64 -1.25 -29.22
CA GLY A 69 10.85 -2.15 -30.07
C GLY A 69 11.01 -3.65 -29.79
N ARG A 70 11.72 -4.05 -28.73
CA ARG A 70 11.90 -5.44 -28.31
C ARG A 70 11.29 -5.67 -26.93
N TYR A 71 10.38 -6.65 -26.87
CA TYR A 71 9.59 -6.93 -25.68
C TYR A 71 9.84 -8.35 -25.18
N VAL A 72 9.90 -8.52 -23.86
CA VAL A 72 9.73 -9.83 -23.21
C VAL A 72 8.30 -9.91 -22.70
N VAL A 73 7.60 -10.98 -23.03
CA VAL A 73 6.26 -11.25 -22.49
C VAL A 73 6.40 -11.76 -21.06
N LEU A 74 5.76 -11.06 -20.12
CA LEU A 74 5.68 -11.47 -18.72
C LEU A 74 4.38 -12.24 -18.51
N LYS A 75 4.50 -13.48 -18.02
CA LYS A 75 3.33 -14.28 -17.61
C LYS A 75 3.01 -14.00 -16.15
N ASP A 76 1.77 -14.28 -15.74
CA ASP A 76 1.37 -14.16 -14.33
C ASP A 76 2.29 -15.00 -13.40
N GLU A 77 2.73 -16.18 -13.85
CA GLU A 77 3.71 -17.05 -13.17
C GLU A 77 5.08 -16.37 -12.94
N ASP A 78 5.53 -15.49 -13.84
CA ASP A 78 6.80 -14.78 -13.68
C ASP A 78 6.69 -13.71 -12.58
N PHE A 79 5.51 -13.13 -12.39
CA PHE A 79 5.24 -12.27 -11.24
C PHE A 79 5.15 -13.07 -9.95
N GLU A 80 4.65 -14.31 -9.98
CA GLU A 80 4.58 -15.16 -8.79
C GLU A 80 5.95 -15.57 -8.25
N LYS A 81 6.95 -15.78 -9.13
CA LYS A 81 8.33 -16.09 -8.72
C LYS A 81 9.06 -14.93 -8.04
N VAL A 82 8.61 -13.70 -8.27
CA VAL A 82 9.14 -12.47 -7.65
C VAL A 82 8.29 -12.03 -6.46
N ARG A 83 7.16 -12.71 -6.17
CA ARG A 83 6.35 -12.37 -5.01
C ARG A 83 7.17 -12.56 -3.75
N ILE A 84 7.44 -11.45 -3.08
CA ILE A 84 7.76 -11.42 -1.66
C ILE A 84 6.66 -12.25 -0.98
N GLU A 85 7.02 -13.31 -0.27
CA GLU A 85 6.04 -14.11 0.47
C GLU A 85 5.21 -13.15 1.32
N SER A 86 3.92 -13.02 0.99
CA SER A 86 3.01 -12.14 1.70
C SER A 86 2.69 -12.75 3.05
N THR A 87 3.64 -12.69 3.97
CA THR A 87 3.35 -12.88 5.38
C THR A 87 2.54 -11.65 5.74
N HIS A 88 1.26 -11.87 6.00
CA HIS A 88 0.33 -10.85 6.44
C HIS A 88 0.76 -10.43 7.86
N SER A 89 1.88 -9.71 7.95
CA SER A 89 2.55 -9.31 9.17
C SER A 89 3.02 -7.87 9.06
N ILE A 90 2.94 -7.17 10.18
CA ILE A 90 3.47 -5.84 10.43
C ILE A 90 4.64 -6.06 11.40
N ASP A 91 5.85 -6.11 10.86
CA ASP A 91 7.05 -6.47 11.61
C ASP A 91 7.75 -5.19 12.08
N ILE A 92 7.58 -4.84 13.36
CA ILE A 92 8.21 -3.66 13.97
C ILE A 92 9.68 -3.98 14.26
N SER A 93 10.60 -3.17 13.71
CA SER A 93 12.04 -3.29 13.95
C SER A 93 12.52 -2.42 15.10
N ASP A 94 11.96 -1.22 15.24
CA ASP A 94 12.47 -0.19 16.16
C ASP A 94 11.34 0.66 16.74
N PHE A 95 11.60 1.28 17.88
CA PHE A 95 10.72 2.28 18.49
C PHE A 95 11.44 3.63 18.58
N VAL A 96 10.91 4.64 17.91
CA VAL A 96 11.49 5.98 17.81
C VAL A 96 10.55 7.03 18.38
N ASP A 97 11.07 8.19 18.74
CA ASP A 97 10.23 9.33 19.10
C ASP A 97 9.54 9.88 17.83
N LEU A 98 8.28 10.29 17.95
CA LEU A 98 7.50 10.74 16.79
C LEU A 98 8.15 11.93 16.06
N ASP A 99 8.84 12.81 16.79
CA ASP A 99 9.53 13.98 16.26
C ASP A 99 10.81 13.67 15.48
N GLN A 100 11.32 12.43 15.57
CA GLN A 100 12.45 11.97 14.77
C GLN A 100 12.05 11.61 13.33
N VAL A 101 10.74 11.49 13.04
CA VAL A 101 10.24 11.17 11.71
C VAL A 101 9.69 12.43 11.05
N ASP A 102 10.38 12.88 10.00
CA ASP A 102 9.91 13.99 9.17
C ASP A 102 8.52 13.65 8.58
N PRO A 103 7.50 14.52 8.76
CA PRO A 103 6.15 14.27 8.27
C PRO A 103 6.06 13.93 6.79
N LYS A 104 7.02 14.36 5.95
CA LYS A 104 7.05 14.05 4.51
C LYS A 104 7.12 12.56 4.20
N PHE A 105 7.54 11.74 5.17
CA PHE A 105 7.61 10.30 5.00
C PHE A 105 6.25 9.63 5.15
N PHE A 106 5.27 10.23 5.84
CA PHE A 106 3.96 9.61 6.05
C PHE A 106 3.08 9.73 4.80
N TYR A 107 2.39 8.64 4.46
CA TYR A 107 1.61 8.53 3.23
C TYR A 107 0.14 8.20 3.45
N ARG A 108 -0.15 7.03 4.04
CA ARG A 108 -1.52 6.49 4.06
C ARG A 108 -1.82 5.73 5.35
N PRO A 109 -2.85 6.13 6.11
CA PRO A 109 -3.18 5.49 7.38
C PRO A 109 -4.18 4.34 7.23
N TYR A 110 -4.04 3.37 8.12
CA TYR A 110 -4.93 2.23 8.31
C TYR A 110 -5.20 2.02 9.80
N PHE A 111 -6.45 1.78 10.18
CA PHE A 111 -6.80 1.35 11.53
C PHE A 111 -6.40 -0.10 11.75
N LEU A 112 -5.84 -0.39 12.92
CA LEU A 112 -5.60 -1.74 13.40
C LEU A 112 -6.63 -2.08 14.47
N GLU A 113 -7.29 -3.21 14.33
CA GLU A 113 -8.24 -3.73 15.31
C GLU A 113 -7.71 -5.07 15.85
N PRO A 114 -7.60 -5.26 17.18
CA PRO A 114 -7.18 -6.55 17.72
C PRO A 114 -8.18 -7.65 17.34
N GLN A 115 -7.66 -8.81 16.98
CA GLN A 115 -8.45 -10.01 16.80
C GLN A 115 -8.43 -10.85 18.08
N LYS A 116 -9.30 -11.87 18.12
CA LYS A 116 -9.46 -12.77 19.26
C LYS A 116 -8.12 -13.31 19.75
N GLY A 117 -7.82 -13.10 21.03
CA GLY A 117 -6.58 -13.54 21.70
C GLY A 117 -5.46 -12.50 21.68
N GLY A 118 -5.59 -11.41 20.92
CA GLY A 118 -4.61 -10.33 20.84
C GLY A 118 -4.91 -9.11 21.71
N GLU A 119 -6.10 -9.04 22.32
CA GLU A 119 -6.65 -7.82 22.92
C GLU A 119 -5.76 -7.25 24.03
N LYS A 120 -5.25 -8.11 24.92
CA LYS A 120 -4.38 -7.69 26.03
C LYS A 120 -3.03 -7.17 25.55
N ALA A 121 -2.40 -7.88 24.61
CA ALA A 121 -1.11 -7.48 24.05
C ALA A 121 -1.23 -6.19 23.23
N TYR A 122 -2.31 -6.07 22.45
CA TYR A 122 -2.65 -4.86 21.72
C TYR A 122 -2.83 -3.65 22.64
N ALA A 123 -3.62 -3.80 23.71
CA ALA A 123 -3.84 -2.74 24.68
C ALA A 123 -2.54 -2.34 25.41
N LEU A 124 -1.66 -3.30 25.69
CA LEU A 124 -0.34 -3.03 26.27
C LEU A 124 0.54 -2.23 25.32
N LEU A 125 0.63 -2.63 24.05
CA LEU A 125 1.38 -1.90 23.02
C LEU A 125 0.83 -0.48 22.86
N HIS A 126 -0.49 -0.33 22.72
CA HIS A 126 -1.15 0.98 22.62
C HIS A 126 -0.81 1.88 23.82
N LYS A 127 -0.94 1.36 25.04
CA LYS A 127 -0.62 2.09 26.27
C LYS A 127 0.85 2.46 26.35
N ALA A 128 1.75 1.56 25.97
CA ALA A 128 3.19 1.81 25.99
C ALA A 128 3.57 2.92 25.01
N LEU A 129 3.10 2.86 23.76
CA LEU A 129 3.37 3.90 22.76
C LEU A 129 2.76 5.24 23.19
N SER A 130 1.52 5.23 23.69
CA SER A 130 0.84 6.45 24.15
C SER A 130 1.55 7.11 25.33
N GLY A 131 2.02 6.29 26.28
CA GLY A 131 2.69 6.77 27.50
C GLY A 131 4.13 7.21 27.30
N THR A 132 4.78 6.78 26.20
CA THR A 132 6.19 7.09 25.90
C THR A 132 6.36 8.07 24.74
N ALA A 133 5.26 8.49 24.10
CA ALA A 133 5.28 9.30 22.87
C ALA A 133 6.12 8.68 21.72
N LYS A 134 6.26 7.34 21.74
CA LYS A 134 6.99 6.58 20.72
C LYS A 134 6.06 6.02 19.65
N ILE A 135 6.65 5.72 18.50
CA ILE A 135 6.03 4.97 17.42
C ILE A 135 6.93 3.78 17.04
N GLY A 136 6.33 2.70 16.56
CA GLY A 136 7.07 1.54 16.05
C GLY A 136 7.33 1.68 14.55
N ILE A 137 8.58 1.66 14.10
CA ILE A 137 8.93 1.57 12.68
C ILE A 137 8.85 0.11 12.25
N ALA A 138 8.14 -0.15 11.15
CA ALA A 138 7.79 -1.49 10.72
C ALA A 138 7.93 -1.68 9.22
N LYS A 139 8.00 -2.94 8.82
CA LYS A 139 7.78 -3.38 7.44
C LYS A 139 6.44 -4.10 7.33
N VAL A 140 5.77 -3.91 6.20
CA VAL A 140 4.50 -4.58 5.91
C VAL A 140 4.38 -4.85 4.42
N VAL A 141 3.87 -6.02 4.06
CA VAL A 141 3.51 -6.33 2.67
C VAL A 141 2.02 -6.07 2.49
N ILE A 142 1.68 -5.18 1.57
CA ILE A 142 0.28 -4.94 1.17
C ILE A 142 0.14 -5.28 -0.30
N ALA A 143 -0.77 -6.22 -0.58
CA ALA A 143 -0.92 -6.88 -1.87
C ALA A 143 0.40 -7.54 -2.31
N ASN A 144 1.16 -6.90 -3.19
CA ASN A 144 2.41 -7.45 -3.76
C ASN A 144 3.60 -6.50 -3.57
N ARG A 145 3.52 -5.56 -2.62
CA ARG A 145 4.56 -4.55 -2.39
C ARG A 145 4.89 -4.47 -0.90
N GLU A 146 6.18 -4.51 -0.58
CA GLU A 146 6.69 -4.17 0.75
C GLU A 146 6.68 -2.65 0.92
N TYR A 147 6.23 -2.20 2.08
CA TYR A 147 6.22 -0.81 2.50
C TYR A 147 6.98 -0.68 3.82
N LEU A 148 7.68 0.44 3.97
CA LEU A 148 7.99 0.98 5.29
C LEU A 148 6.69 1.51 5.91
N ALA A 149 6.53 1.40 7.21
CA ALA A 149 5.36 1.88 7.92
C ALA A 149 5.68 2.28 9.36
N ALA A 150 4.80 3.05 9.97
CA ALA A 150 4.81 3.34 11.39
C ALA A 150 3.55 2.81 12.08
N VAL A 151 3.71 2.15 13.21
CA VAL A 151 2.63 1.79 14.13
C VAL A 151 2.59 2.84 15.24
N LYS A 152 1.52 3.61 15.33
CA LYS A 152 1.37 4.71 16.28
C LYS A 152 0.00 4.69 16.97
N PRO A 153 -0.12 5.18 18.21
CA PRO A 153 -1.40 5.31 18.87
C PRO A 153 -2.17 6.51 18.31
N ASP A 154 -3.49 6.34 18.12
CA ASP A 154 -4.43 7.41 17.77
C ASP A 154 -5.75 7.17 18.50
N GLY A 155 -6.06 8.04 19.47
CA GLY A 155 -7.18 7.85 20.38
C GLY A 155 -7.14 6.47 21.06
N LEU A 156 -8.15 5.64 20.82
CA LEU A 156 -8.28 4.29 21.39
C LEU A 156 -7.69 3.18 20.50
N PHE A 157 -7.13 3.53 19.33
CA PHE A 157 -6.66 2.58 18.33
C PHE A 157 -5.18 2.75 18.05
N LEU A 158 -4.59 1.74 17.43
CA LEU A 158 -3.31 1.82 16.75
C LEU A 158 -3.59 2.10 15.27
N ILE A 159 -2.76 2.94 14.69
CA ILE A 159 -2.72 3.25 13.27
C ILE A 159 -1.45 2.64 12.69
N LEU A 160 -1.61 1.92 11.58
CA LEU A 160 -0.53 1.62 10.65
C LEU A 160 -0.49 2.74 9.60
N GLU A 161 0.51 3.60 9.66
CA GLU A 161 0.76 4.65 8.69
C GLU A 161 1.81 4.16 7.69
N LEU A 162 1.45 3.96 6.43
CA LEU A 162 2.44 3.66 5.40
C LEU A 162 3.38 4.84 5.23
N MET A 163 4.64 4.52 4.96
CA MET A 163 5.71 5.48 4.77
C MET A 163 6.38 5.32 3.41
N HIS A 164 6.86 6.43 2.89
CA HIS A 164 7.78 6.47 1.76
C HIS A 164 9.17 5.99 2.19
N PHE A 165 9.83 5.20 1.35
CA PHE A 165 11.27 4.99 1.48
C PHE A 165 12.03 6.28 1.18
N ALA A 166 13.24 6.44 1.73
CA ALA A 166 14.08 7.62 1.51
C ALA A 166 14.32 7.91 0.02
N THR A 167 14.44 6.87 -0.81
CA THR A 167 14.62 6.97 -2.26
C THR A 167 13.38 7.44 -3.01
N GLU A 168 12.20 7.44 -2.38
CA GLU A 168 10.94 7.89 -2.98
C GLU A 168 10.63 9.34 -2.63
N VAL A 169 11.33 9.91 -1.66
CA VAL A 169 11.14 11.29 -1.21
C VAL A 169 12.09 12.19 -1.97
N LEU A 170 11.53 13.05 -2.81
CA LEU A 170 12.30 14.00 -3.60
C LEU A 170 13.00 15.03 -2.71
N THR A 171 14.17 15.47 -3.17
CA THR A 171 15.00 16.47 -2.50
C THR A 171 14.91 17.83 -3.21
N PRO A 172 15.09 18.96 -2.52
CA PRO A 172 15.09 20.28 -3.15
C PRO A 172 16.11 20.41 -4.29
N GLU A 173 17.21 19.66 -4.24
CA GLU A 173 18.24 19.63 -5.27
C GLU A 173 17.74 19.05 -6.61
N GLU A 174 16.66 18.26 -6.60
CA GLU A 174 16.03 17.69 -7.80
C GLU A 174 15.00 18.64 -8.44
N LEU A 175 14.68 19.76 -7.77
CA LEU A 175 13.97 20.86 -8.42
C LEU A 175 14.92 21.57 -9.39
N ASN A 176 14.96 21.09 -10.64
CA ASN A 176 15.51 21.84 -11.75
C ASN A 176 14.83 23.22 -11.81
N ARG A 177 15.59 24.28 -11.51
CA ARG A 177 15.27 25.67 -11.88
C ARG A 177 15.87 26.00 -13.23
#